data_AF-J9DJN3-F1
#
_entry.id   AF-J9DJN3-F1
#
_cell.length_a   1.000
_cell.length_b   1.000
_cell.length_c   1.000
_cell.angle_alpha   90.00
_cell.angle_beta   90.00
_cell.angle_gamma   90.00
#
_symmetry.space_group_name_H-M   'P 1'
#
loop_
_entity.id
_entity.type
_entity.pdbx_description
1 polymer ?
#
loop_
_entity_poly.entity_id
_entity_poly.type
_entity_poly.pdbx_seq_one_letter_code
_entity_poly.pdbx_strand_id
1 'polypeptide(L)' 'MWSNIASAAETGWDFSTRWFAQSGPEMHRMKSIRTWSIVPVDLNAFICINARIMASFYEIT' A
#
# COMPACT_ATOMS: atom_id res chain seq x y z
N MET A 1 4.58 -5.32 14.01
CA MET A 1 5.75 -4.56 13.53
C MET A 1 6.39 -5.22 12.32
N TRP A 2 6.86 -6.47 12.42
CA TRP A 2 7.48 -7.17 11.28
C TRP A 2 6.59 -7.31 10.04
N SER A 3 5.28 -7.50 10.23
CA SER A 3 4.31 -7.52 9.14
C SER A 3 4.23 -6.19 8.38
N ASN A 4 4.22 -5.05 9.08
CA ASN A 4 4.25 -3.73 8.44
C ASN A 4 5.55 -3.49 7.67
N ILE A 5 6.66 -4.04 8.16
CA ILE A 5 7.97 -3.96 7.50
C ILE A 5 7.95 -4.79 6.20
N ALA A 6 7.49 -6.04 6.28
CA ALA A 6 7.36 -6.91 5.11
C ALA A 6 6.43 -6.27 4.06
N SER A 7 5.27 -5.76 4.47
CA SER A 7 4.35 -5.12 3.53
C SER A 7 4.84 -3.80 2.96
N ALA A 8 5.71 -3.05 3.67
CA ALA A 8 6.36 -1.88 3.08
C ALA A 8 7.30 -2.30 1.94
N ALA A 9 8.03 -3.42 2.09
CA ALA A 9 8.81 -4.00 1.01
C ALA A 9 7.93 -4.52 -0.15
N GLU A 10 6.78 -5.15 0.14
CA GLU A 10 5.81 -5.59 -0.88
C GLU A 10 5.23 -4.41 -1.69
N THR A 11 5.10 -3.22 -1.08
CA THR A 11 4.69 -2.00 -1.82
C THR A 11 5.77 -1.49 -2.79
N GLY A 12 7.01 -1.96 -2.66
CA GLY A 12 8.18 -1.42 -3.36
C GLY A 12 8.66 -0.05 -2.84
N TRP A 13 8.13 0.40 -1.70
CA TRP A 13 8.44 1.70 -1.08
C TRP A 13 9.05 1.50 0.32
N ASP A 14 10.08 0.67 0.43
CA ASP A 14 10.87 0.42 1.64
C ASP A 14 12.02 1.45 1.81
N PHE A 15 12.06 2.28 2.85
CA PHE A 15 10.92 2.78 3.60
C PHE A 15 10.65 4.24 3.23
N SER A 16 9.37 4.59 3.21
CA SER A 16 8.89 5.96 3.02
C SER A 16 8.20 6.48 4.29
N THR A 17 8.32 7.79 4.56
CA THR A 17 7.57 8.48 5.63
C THR A 17 6.06 8.34 5.46
N ARG A 18 5.59 8.04 4.24
CA ARG A 18 4.20 7.64 3.93
C ARG A 18 3.67 6.58 4.90
N TRP A 19 4.51 5.61 5.28
CA TRP A 19 4.11 4.47 6.12
C TRP A 19 4.19 4.74 7.62
N PHE A 20 4.70 5.90 8.03
CA PHE A 20 4.95 6.24 9.43
C PHE A 20 3.82 7.10 10.01
N ALA A 21 3.83 7.29 11.34
CA ALA A 21 2.97 8.26 11.98
C ALA A 21 3.24 9.68 11.44
N GLN A 22 2.18 10.42 11.18
CA GLN A 22 2.23 11.80 10.70
C GLN A 22 2.05 12.83 11.83
N SER A 23 1.85 12.35 13.07
CA SER A 23 1.68 13.18 14.26
C SER A 23 2.06 12.40 15.51
N GLY A 24 2.25 13.13 16.62
CA GLY A 24 2.57 12.56 17.93
C GLY A 24 4.06 12.30 18.16
N PRO A 25 4.44 11.73 19.32
CA PRO A 25 5.82 11.58 19.75
C PRO A 25 6.70 10.71 18.83
N GLU A 26 6.06 9.89 18.00
CA GLU A 26 6.72 8.95 17.09
C GLU A 26 6.59 9.32 15.62
N MET A 27 6.21 10.57 15.34
CA MET A 27 6.11 11.11 13.99
C MET A 27 7.39 10.85 13.19
N HIS A 28 7.21 10.34 11.97
CA HIS A 28 8.27 9.99 11.01
C HIS A 28 9.36 9.02 11.51
N ARG A 29 9.18 8.39 12.67
CA ARG A 29 10.12 7.36 13.16
C ARG A 29 9.71 6.00 12.65
N MET A 30 10.69 5.18 12.28
CA MET A 30 10.48 3.82 11.78
C MET A 30 9.68 2.93 12.75
N LYS A 31 9.81 3.13 14.06
CA LYS A 31 9.01 2.40 15.07
C LYS A 31 7.50 2.64 14.95
N SER A 32 7.08 3.71 14.28
CA SER A 32 5.68 4.04 14.02
C SER A 32 5.13 3.44 12.71
N ILE A 33 5.89 2.54 12.05
CA ILE A 33 5.47 1.94 10.79
C ILE A 33 4.13 1.20 10.92
N ARG A 34 3.20 1.58 10.04
CA ARG A 34 1.79 1.19 10.06
C ARG A 34 1.24 0.93 8.66
N THR A 35 2.04 0.32 7.79
CA THR A 35 1.71 0.04 6.39
C THR A 35 0.33 -0.61 6.22
N TRP A 36 -0.06 -1.55 7.08
CA TRP A 36 -1.38 -2.21 7.02
C TRP A 36 -2.56 -1.28 7.33
N SER A 37 -2.33 -0.17 8.02
CA SER A 37 -3.37 0.80 8.35
C SER A 37 -3.60 1.84 7.24
N ILE A 38 -2.88 1.73 6.13
CA ILE A 38 -2.92 2.68 5.02
C ILE A 38 -3.34 1.93 3.76
N VAL A 39 -4.39 2.41 3.10
CA VAL A 39 -4.83 1.87 1.80
C VAL A 39 -4.00 2.53 0.69
N PRO A 40 -3.18 1.78 -0.07
CA PRO A 40 -2.32 2.37 -1.10
C PRO A 40 -3.10 2.71 -2.38
N VAL A 41 -3.10 3.98 -2.79
CA VAL A 41 -3.80 4.45 -4.00
C VAL A 41 -3.27 3.79 -5.27
N ASP A 42 -1.96 3.61 -5.34
CA ASP A 42 -1.21 2.95 -6.40
C ASP A 42 -1.61 1.49 -6.58
N LEU A 43 -1.68 0.70 -5.49
CA LEU A 43 -2.19 -0.68 -5.56
C LEU A 43 -3.64 -0.72 -6.04
N ASN A 44 -4.49 0.18 -5.53
CA ASN A 44 -5.90 0.24 -5.94
C ASN A 44 -6.07 0.64 -7.42
N ALA A 45 -5.20 1.50 -7.94
CA ALA A 45 -5.19 1.84 -9.36
C ALA A 45 -4.88 0.61 -10.23
N PHE A 46 -3.89 -0.21 -9.85
CA PHE A 46 -3.61 -1.48 -10.54
C PHE A 46 -4.79 -2.45 -10.46
N ILE A 47 -5.41 -2.61 -9.29
CA ILE A 47 -6.60 -3.47 -9.13
C ILE A 47 -7.76 -2.98 -10.00
N CYS A 48 -7.99 -1.66 -10.07
CA CYS A 48 -9.02 -1.06 -10.91
C CYS A 48 -8.79 -1.37 -12.40
N ILE A 49 -7.55 -1.25 -12.88
CA ILE A 49 -7.19 -1.61 -14.26
C ILE A 49 -7.40 -3.10 -14.49
N ASN A 50 -6.97 -3.97 -13.57
CA ASN A 50 -7.17 -5.42 -13.66
C ASN A 50 -8.66 -5.76 -13.75
N ALA A 51 -9.52 -5.11 -12.96
CA ALA A 51 -10.97 -5.30 -13.01
C ALA A 51 -11.54 -4.90 -14.39
N ARG A 52 -11.07 -3.79 -14.97
CA ARG A 52 -11.47 -3.37 -16.32
C ARG A 52 -11.03 -4.38 -17.40
N ILE A 53 -9.82 -4.91 -17.29
CA ILE A 53 -9.31 -5.93 -18.21
C ILE A 53 -10.17 -7.19 -18.12
N MET A 54 -10.47 -7.67 -16.91
CA MET A 54 -11.35 -8.82 -16.70
C MET A 54 -12.75 -8.59 -17.27
N ALA A 55 -13.33 -7.39 -17.09
CA ALA A 55 -14.61 -7.04 -17.69
C ALA A 55 -14.56 -7.10 -19.22
N SER A 56 -13.50 -6.56 -19.84
CA SER A 56 -13.35 -6.61 -21.30
C SER A 56 -13.20 -8.04 -21.84
N PHE A 57 -12.53 -8.94 -21.12
CA PHE A 57 -12.44 -10.35 -21.52
C PHE A 57 -13.77 -11.09 -21.39
N TYR A 58 -14.58 -10.74 -20.38
CA TYR A 58 -15.91 -11.30 -20.22
C TYR A 58 -16.84 -10.90 -21.37
N GLU A 59 -16.77 -9.66 -21.86
CA GLU A 59 -17.60 -9.19 -22.99
C GLU A 59 -17.22 -9.81 -24.35
N ILE A 60 -15.99 -10.31 -24.49
CA ILE A 60 -15.51 -10.97 -25.72
C ILE A 60 -15.90 -12.46 -25.76
N THR A 61 -16.26 -13.04 -24.61
CA THR A 61 -16.68 -14.45 -24.48
C THR A 61 -18.19 -14.58 -24.64
#